data_AF-A0A402CYH9-F1
#
_entry.id   AF-A0A402CYH9-F1
#
_cell.length_a   1.000
_cell.length_b   1.000
_cell.length_c   1.000
_cell.angle_alpha   90.00
_cell.angle_beta   90.00
_cell.angle_gamma   90.00
#
_symmetry.space_group_name_H-M   'P 1'
#
loop_
_entity.id
_entity.type
_entity.pdbx_description
1 polymer ?
#
loop_
_entity_poly.entity_id
_entity_poly.type
_entity_poly.pdbx_seq_one_letter_code
_entity_poly.pdbx_strand_id
1 'polypeptide(L)' 'MAENKKTRDRLQELRATSDADLTVVIANAHKNIYQFRKDRLGKPIEDVKVVKNSRKEIARALTIKRERELAQS' A
#
# COMPACT_ATOMS: atom_id res chain seq x y z
N MET A 1 -7.09 -16.65 -10.92
CA MET A 1 -7.81 -16.94 -9.64
C MET A 1 -6.97 -16.60 -8.39
N ALA A 2 -5.68 -16.96 -8.30
CA ALA A 2 -4.87 -16.78 -7.07
C ALA A 2 -4.56 -15.32 -6.67
N GLU A 3 -4.38 -14.40 -7.62
CA GLU A 3 -4.00 -12.99 -7.33
C GLU A 3 -5.15 -12.17 -6.70
N ASN A 4 -6.39 -12.50 -7.06
CA ASN A 4 -7.58 -11.88 -6.47
C ASN A 4 -7.83 -12.31 -5.02
N LYS A 5 -7.50 -13.57 -4.68
CA LYS A 5 -7.59 -14.06 -3.31
C LYS A 5 -6.61 -13.31 -2.40
N LYS A 6 -5.34 -13.22 -2.80
CA LYS A 6 -4.31 -12.45 -2.09
C LYS A 6 -4.69 -10.98 -1.87
N THR A 7 -5.36 -10.36 -2.84
CA THR A 7 -5.80 -8.95 -2.70
C THR A 7 -6.93 -8.78 -1.68
N ARG A 8 -7.86 -9.73 -1.60
CA ARG A 8 -8.96 -9.72 -0.61
C ARG A 8 -8.44 -9.97 0.80
N ASP A 9 -7.58 -10.97 0.96
CA ASP A 9 -6.96 -11.30 2.23
C ASP A 9 -6.18 -10.08 2.76
N ARG A 10 -5.41 -9.43 1.89
CA ARG A 10 -4.68 -8.20 2.24
C ARG A 10 -5.59 -7.04 2.64
N LEU A 11 -6.73 -6.88 1.98
CA LEU A 11 -7.69 -5.83 2.34
C LEU A 11 -8.32 -6.09 3.71
N GLN A 12 -8.60 -7.35 4.05
CA GLN A 12 -9.09 -7.73 5.37
C GLN A 12 -8.05 -7.46 6.45
N GLU A 13 -6.77 -7.80 6.21
CA GLU A 13 -5.67 -7.46 7.12
C GLU A 13 -5.60 -5.96 7.41
N LEU A 14 -5.65 -5.12 6.37
CA LEU A 14 -5.61 -3.66 6.52
C LEU A 14 -6.83 -3.13 7.30
N ARG A 15 -8.00 -3.73 7.12
CA ARG A 15 -9.21 -3.36 7.88
C ARG A 15 -9.13 -3.78 9.34
N ALA A 16 -8.36 -4.81 9.68
CA ALA A 16 -8.15 -5.27 11.04
C ALA A 16 -7.07 -4.45 11.79
N THR A 17 -6.14 -3.81 11.07
CA THR A 17 -5.06 -2.99 11.68
C THR A 17 -5.55 -1.63 12.22
N SER A 18 -4.86 -1.07 13.21
CA SER A 18 -5.18 0.24 13.78
C SER A 18 -4.90 1.41 12.82
N ASP A 19 -5.43 2.61 13.08
CA ASP A 19 -5.13 3.80 12.26
C ASP A 19 -3.66 4.22 12.33
N ALA A 20 -3.01 3.97 13.47
CA ALA A 20 -1.56 4.16 13.62
C ALA A 20 -0.80 3.21 12.69
N ASP A 21 -1.18 1.93 12.67
CA ASP A 21 -0.55 0.93 11.81
C ASP A 21 -0.81 1.20 10.32
N LEU A 22 -2.00 1.67 9.96
CA LEU A 22 -2.30 2.12 8.58
C LEU A 22 -1.36 3.25 8.15
N THR A 23 -0.99 4.13 9.07
CA THR A 23 -0.02 5.22 8.80
C THR A 23 1.39 4.65 8.57
N VAL A 24 1.79 3.62 9.33
CA VAL A 24 3.05 2.90 9.11
C VAL A 24 3.05 2.19 7.75
N VAL A 25 1.94 1.56 7.35
CA VAL A 25 1.79 0.93 6.03
C VAL A 25 1.99 1.95 4.91
N ILE A 26 1.38 3.13 5.02
CA ILE A 26 1.55 4.22 4.04
C ILE A 26 3.02 4.65 3.97
N ALA A 27 3.68 4.85 5.12
CA ALA A 27 5.09 5.25 5.17
C ALA A 27 6.02 4.22 4.52
N ASN A 28 5.79 2.92 4.78
CA ASN A 28 6.55 1.83 4.17
C ASN A 28 6.34 1.76 2.64
N ALA A 29 5.11 1.95 2.16
CA ALA A 29 4.83 1.99 0.74
C ALA A 29 5.49 3.19 0.04
N HIS A 30 5.53 4.37 0.68
CA HIS A 30 6.31 5.50 0.18
C HIS A 30 7.81 5.21 0.14
N LYS A 31 8.36 4.57 1.18
CA LYS A 31 9.76 4.14 1.22
C LYS A 31 10.10 3.20 0.07
N ASN A 32 9.22 2.25 -0.24
CA ASN A 32 9.41 1.33 -1.37
C ASN A 32 9.44 2.05 -2.72
N ILE A 33 8.57 3.04 -2.92
CA ILE A 33 8.57 3.87 -4.15
C ILE A 33 9.87 4.69 -4.24
N TYR A 34 10.31 5.29 -3.14
CA TYR A 34 11.55 6.05 -3.10
C TYR A 34 12.77 5.15 -3.40
N GLN A 35 12.84 3.99 -2.76
CA GLN A 35 13.91 3.02 -2.99
C GLN A 35 13.95 2.58 -4.45
N PHE A 36 12.81 2.23 -5.04
CA PHE A 36 12.71 1.92 -6.46
C PHE A 36 13.22 3.07 -7.36
N ARG A 37 12.86 4.33 -7.04
CA ARG A 37 13.35 5.50 -7.79
C ARG A 37 14.86 5.68 -7.66
N LYS A 38 15.42 5.42 -6.48
CA LYS A 38 16.87 5.48 -6.23
C LYS A 38 17.59 4.40 -7.02
N ASP A 39 17.10 3.16 -6.98
CA ASP A 39 17.71 2.01 -7.66
C ASP A 39 17.65 2.15 -9.19
N ARG A 40 16.62 2.84 -9.72
CA ARG A 40 16.48 3.16 -11.14
C ARG A 40 17.62 4.03 -11.69
N LEU A 41 18.31 4.82 -10.87
CA LEU A 41 19.39 5.69 -11.34
C LEU A 41 20.64 4.91 -11.79
N GLY A 42 20.76 3.62 -11.46
CA GLY A 42 21.94 2.81 -11.73
C GLY A 42 21.73 1.56 -12.59
N LYS A 43 20.50 1.17 -12.93
CA LYS A 43 20.20 -0.10 -13.63
C LYS A 43 18.95 -0.01 -14.53
N PRO A 44 18.84 -0.88 -15.56
CA PRO A 44 17.61 -1.04 -16.33
C PRO A 44 16.43 -1.48 -15.43
N ILE A 45 15.22 -1.12 -15.85
CA ILE A 45 14.01 -1.25 -15.04
C ILE A 45 13.63 -2.73 -14.85
N GLU A 46 13.84 -3.26 -13.65
CA GLU A 46 13.56 -4.67 -13.36
C GLU A 46 12.11 -4.94 -12.92
N ASP A 47 11.45 -4.04 -12.16
CA ASP A 47 10.09 -4.32 -11.70
C ASP A 47 9.19 -3.09 -11.40
N VAL A 48 8.52 -2.58 -12.45
CA VAL A 48 7.51 -1.51 -12.32
C VAL A 48 6.31 -1.93 -11.48
N LYS A 49 6.06 -3.24 -11.27
CA LYS A 49 4.92 -3.72 -10.49
C LYS A 49 5.07 -3.34 -9.02
N VAL A 50 6.29 -3.22 -8.49
CA VAL A 50 6.53 -2.77 -7.11
C VAL A 50 5.96 -1.38 -6.86
N VAL A 51 6.17 -0.44 -7.78
CA VAL A 51 5.61 0.92 -7.69
C VAL A 51 4.09 0.88 -7.80
N LYS A 52 3.56 0.12 -8.77
CA LYS A 52 2.12 -0.02 -8.97
C LYS A 52 1.43 -0.59 -7.72
N ASN A 53 2.02 -1.62 -7.12
CA ASN A 53 1.49 -2.26 -5.91
C ASN A 53 1.59 -1.33 -4.70
N SER A 54 2.73 -0.64 -4.53
CA SER A 54 2.91 0.33 -3.43
C SER A 54 1.90 1.48 -3.51
N ARG A 55 1.60 2.00 -4.72
CA ARG A 55 0.56 3.03 -4.92
C ARG A 55 -0.84 2.52 -4.56
N LYS A 56 -1.17 1.29 -4.97
CA LYS A 56 -2.45 0.66 -4.60
C LYS A 56 -2.58 0.48 -3.10
N GLU A 57 -1.48 0.13 -2.43
CA GLU A 57 -1.43 -0.05 -0.98
C GLU A 57 -1.71 1.25 -0.24
N ILE A 58 -1.09 2.35 -0.68
CA ILE A 58 -1.35 3.71 -0.14
C ILE A 58 -2.83 4.06 -0.31
N ALA A 59 -3.37 3.88 -1.52
CA ALA A 59 -4.76 4.21 -1.80
C ALA A 59 -5.73 3.43 -0.90
N ARG A 60 -5.53 2.11 -0.73
CA ARG A 60 -6.36 1.27 0.14
C ARG A 60 -6.31 1.73 1.60
N ALA A 61 -5.11 1.97 2.13
CA ALA A 61 -4.94 2.40 3.51
C ALA A 61 -5.62 3.75 3.77
N LEU A 62 -5.47 4.72 2.85
CA LEU A 62 -6.15 6.01 2.92
C LEU A 62 -7.67 5.88 2.83
N THR A 63 -8.18 5.03 1.93
CA THR A 63 -9.61 4.74 1.85
C THR A 63 -10.15 4.19 3.15
N ILE A 64 -9.48 3.22 3.78
CA ILE A 64 -9.93 2.64 5.06
C ILE A 64 -9.92 3.70 6.17
N LYS A 65 -8.88 4.53 6.26
CA LYS A 65 -8.86 5.65 7.23
C LYS A 65 -10.05 6.57 7.02
N ARG A 66 -10.34 6.94 5.76
CA ARG A 66 -11.49 7.80 5.45
C ARG A 66 -12.83 7.14 5.75
N GLU A 67 -12.98 5.85 5.46
CA GLU A 67 -14.18 5.07 5.81
C GLU A 67 -14.43 5.10 7.33
N ARG A 68 -13.37 4.97 8.14
CA ARG A 68 -13.45 5.04 9.61
C ARG A 68 -13.82 6.42 10.12
N GLU A 69 -13.19 7.47 9.59
CA GLU A 69 -13.52 8.86 9.92
C GLU A 69 -15.00 9.18 9.66
N LEU A 70 -15.52 8.74 8.51
CA LEU A 70 -16.92 8.93 8.12
C LEU A 70 -17.89 8.15 9.00
N ALA A 71 -17.50 6.98 9.52
CA ALA A 71 -18.34 6.19 10.41
C ALA A 71 -18.40 6.74 11.85
N GLN A 72 -17.44 7.59 12.22
CA GLN A 72 -17.39 8.27 13.53
C GLN A 72 -18.02 9.66 13.51
N SER A 73 -18.35 10.18 12.32
CA SER A 73 -19.00 11.48 12.10
C SER A 73 -20.52 11.33 12.07
#